data_AF-A0A6A5T6G6-F1
#
_entry.id   AF-A0A6A5T6G6-F1
#
_cell.length_a   1.000
_cell.length_b   1.000
_cell.length_c   1.000
_cell.angle_alpha   90.00
_cell.angle_beta   90.00
_cell.angle_gamma   90.00
#
_symmetry.space_group_name_H-M   'P 1'
#
loop_
_entity.id
_entity.type
_entity.pdbx_description
1 polymer ?
#
loop_
_entity_poly.entity_id
_entity_poly.type
_entity_poly.pdbx_seq_one_letter_code
_entity_poly.pdbx_strand_id
1 'polypeptide(L)'
;MATNDPPIQPVQDQNNMEEVEVRNEDIVSTTEEEKIPPQKSGVRINPNALMQTGKYEKGDIVHMAIVERGVRTKGTFTVARARYNSSGDFHEYQLTDDKKKGTGVWVREKALKLQEKAKR
;
A
#
# COMPACT_ATOMS: atom_id res chain seq x y z
N MET A 1 27.42 -51.98 0.40
CA MET A 1 26.87 -52.98 -0.54
C MET A 1 25.51 -53.36 0.03
N ALA A 2 24.36 -53.21 -0.64
CA ALA A 2 24.06 -53.50 -2.03
C ALA A 2 23.14 -52.44 -2.66
N THR A 3 23.44 -52.10 -3.91
CA THR A 3 22.56 -51.52 -4.92
C THR A 3 21.50 -52.55 -5.31
N ASN A 4 20.27 -52.12 -5.57
CA ASN A 4 19.35 -52.83 -6.47
C ASN A 4 18.26 -51.86 -6.94
N ASP A 5 18.46 -51.30 -8.13
CA ASP A 5 17.42 -50.66 -8.94
C ASP A 5 16.44 -51.72 -9.51
N PRO A 6 15.21 -51.33 -9.89
CA PRO A 6 14.09 -52.24 -10.14
C PRO A 6 13.99 -52.76 -11.59
N PRO A 7 13.38 -53.94 -11.84
CA PRO A 7 12.94 -54.33 -13.18
C PRO A 7 11.53 -53.82 -13.54
N ILE A 8 11.34 -53.59 -14.84
CA ILE A 8 10.31 -52.79 -15.52
C ILE A 8 9.28 -53.69 -16.25
N GLN A 9 7.97 -53.32 -16.21
CA GLN A 9 6.87 -53.49 -17.21
C GLN A 9 6.15 -54.86 -17.43
N PRO A 10 4.89 -54.90 -17.97
CA PRO A 10 4.36 -54.09 -19.10
C PRO A 10 2.99 -53.38 -18.97
N VAL A 11 2.82 -52.46 -19.91
CA VAL A 11 1.67 -51.61 -20.25
C VAL A 11 0.58 -52.42 -20.95
N GLN A 12 -0.68 -52.28 -20.54
CA GLN A 12 -1.82 -52.52 -21.42
C GLN A 12 -2.87 -51.41 -21.22
N ASP A 13 -2.82 -50.44 -22.12
CA ASP A 13 -3.97 -49.63 -22.52
C ASP A 13 -5.04 -50.56 -23.09
N GLN A 14 -6.29 -50.43 -22.61
CA GLN A 14 -7.46 -50.74 -23.43
C GLN A 14 -8.70 -50.03 -22.88
N ASN A 15 -9.05 -48.96 -23.59
CA ASN A 15 -10.32 -48.25 -23.61
C ASN A 15 -11.54 -49.12 -23.28
N ASN A 16 -12.38 -48.68 -22.34
CA ASN A 16 -13.82 -48.80 -22.56
C ASN A 16 -14.55 -47.59 -21.95
N MET A 17 -15.30 -46.94 -22.83
CA MET A 17 -16.06 -45.72 -22.63
C MET A 17 -17.35 -46.04 -21.87
N GLU A 18 -17.66 -45.31 -20.81
CA GLU A 18 -19.05 -45.14 -20.37
C GLU A 18 -19.43 -43.66 -20.56
N GLU A 19 -20.22 -43.48 -21.60
CA GLU A 19 -20.81 -42.26 -22.11
C GLU A 19 -21.94 -41.83 -21.16
N VAL A 20 -21.70 -40.80 -20.35
CA VAL A 20 -22.76 -40.18 -19.54
C VAL A 20 -23.52 -39.21 -20.43
N GLU A 21 -24.62 -39.69 -21.01
CA GLU A 21 -25.59 -38.90 -21.76
C GLU A 21 -26.34 -37.95 -20.79
N VAL A 22 -25.88 -36.71 -20.66
CA VAL A 22 -26.65 -35.64 -20.01
C VAL A 22 -27.35 -34.84 -21.09
N ARG A 23 -28.66 -35.04 -21.20
CA ARG A 23 -29.57 -34.30 -22.09
C ARG A 23 -29.46 -32.79 -21.88
N ASN A 24 -29.11 -32.09 -22.96
CA ASN A 24 -29.14 -30.64 -23.06
C ASN A 24 -30.45 -30.21 -23.72
N GLU A 25 -31.42 -29.70 -22.96
CA GLU A 25 -32.40 -28.79 -23.54
C GLU A 25 -33.02 -27.87 -22.47
N ASP A 26 -32.78 -26.58 -22.71
CA ASP A 26 -33.49 -25.38 -22.26
C ASP A 26 -33.37 -24.92 -20.79
N ILE A 27 -32.53 -23.91 -20.58
CA ILE A 27 -32.94 -22.54 -20.17
C ILE A 27 -31.84 -21.55 -20.58
N VAL A 28 -32.16 -20.71 -21.58
CA VAL A 28 -31.44 -19.46 -21.88
C VAL A 28 -32.05 -18.36 -21.01
N SER A 29 -31.23 -17.75 -20.15
CA SER A 29 -31.34 -16.39 -19.56
C SER A 29 -30.62 -16.44 -18.20
N THR A 30 -29.73 -15.55 -17.81
CA THR A 30 -29.42 -14.21 -18.29
C THR A 30 -28.06 -13.85 -17.72
N THR A 31 -27.32 -13.06 -18.48
CA THR A 31 -26.11 -12.33 -18.15
C THR A 31 -26.17 -11.64 -16.80
N GLU A 32 -25.48 -12.14 -15.78
CA GLU A 32 -24.96 -11.30 -14.69
C GLU A 32 -23.58 -11.85 -14.30
N GLU A 33 -22.54 -11.28 -14.93
CA GLU A 33 -21.20 -11.32 -14.35
C GLU A 33 -21.34 -10.84 -12.91
N GLU A 34 -21.11 -11.74 -11.96
CA GLU A 34 -21.08 -11.44 -10.54
C GLU A 34 -19.92 -10.45 -10.31
N LYS A 35 -20.22 -9.17 -10.48
CA LYS A 35 -19.28 -8.06 -10.33
C LYS A 35 -19.10 -7.84 -8.84
N ILE A 36 -18.36 -8.75 -8.21
CA ILE A 36 -17.91 -8.62 -6.83
C ILE A 36 -17.26 -7.24 -6.73
N PRO A 37 -17.82 -6.29 -5.96
CA PRO A 37 -17.19 -4.99 -5.83
C PRO A 37 -15.80 -5.21 -5.21
N PRO A 38 -14.71 -4.71 -5.82
CA PRO A 38 -13.36 -4.87 -5.28
C PRO A 38 -13.15 -4.12 -3.95
N GLN A 39 -14.17 -3.37 -3.50
CA GLN A 39 -14.05 -2.46 -2.40
C GLN A 39 -14.61 -3.10 -1.12
N LYS A 40 -13.67 -3.56 -0.28
CA LYS A 40 -13.92 -3.87 1.12
C LYS A 40 -14.64 -2.68 1.78
N SER A 41 -15.65 -3.03 2.57
CA SER A 41 -16.57 -2.14 3.30
C SER A 41 -15.95 -0.85 3.84
N GLY A 42 -16.57 0.28 3.48
CA GLY A 42 -16.99 1.26 4.48
C GLY A 42 -16.27 2.61 4.57
N VAL A 43 -15.29 2.94 3.73
CA VAL A 43 -14.76 4.31 3.67
C VAL A 43 -15.31 5.01 2.44
N ARG A 44 -16.43 5.73 2.62
CA ARG A 44 -16.94 6.67 1.61
C ARG A 44 -16.04 7.90 1.60
N ILE A 45 -15.24 8.07 0.56
CA ILE A 45 -14.50 9.31 0.32
C ILE A 45 -15.54 10.36 -0.08
N ASN A 46 -15.78 11.36 0.79
CA ASN A 46 -16.70 12.44 0.48
C ASN A 46 -16.07 13.33 -0.61
N PRO A 47 -16.64 13.43 -1.81
CA PRO A 47 -16.08 14.25 -2.89
C PRO A 47 -16.12 15.75 -2.57
N ASN A 48 -16.91 16.17 -1.58
CA ASN A 48 -16.99 17.54 -1.08
C ASN A 48 -16.26 17.73 0.26
N ALA A 49 -15.38 16.79 0.65
CA ALA A 49 -14.57 16.98 1.85
C ALA A 49 -13.73 18.25 1.71
N LEU A 50 -13.78 19.12 2.72
CA LEU A 50 -12.92 20.29 2.78
C LEU A 50 -11.46 19.81 2.78
N MET A 51 -10.65 20.37 1.88
CA MET A 51 -9.23 20.05 1.80
C MET A 51 -8.61 20.30 3.17
N GLN A 52 -8.00 19.27 3.77
CA GLN A 52 -7.40 19.40 5.09
C GLN A 52 -6.38 20.55 5.06
N THR A 53 -6.41 21.44 6.05
CA THR A 53 -5.39 22.47 6.19
C THR A 53 -4.13 21.85 6.76
N GLY A 54 -2.97 22.21 6.20
CA GLY A 54 -1.70 21.72 6.70
C GLY A 54 -1.41 22.30 8.09
N LYS A 55 -0.93 21.47 9.01
CA LYS A 55 -0.64 21.85 10.40
C LYS A 55 0.60 22.74 10.55
N TYR A 56 1.56 22.57 9.65
CA TYR A 56 2.88 23.21 9.70
C TYR A 56 3.06 24.22 8.56
N GLU A 57 3.74 25.32 8.87
CA GLU A 57 4.09 26.36 7.91
C GLU A 57 5.61 26.34 7.64
N LYS A 58 6.03 26.97 6.54
CA LYS A 58 7.46 27.14 6.23
C LYS A 58 8.13 27.93 7.37
N GLY A 59 9.27 27.44 7.85
CA GLY A 59 10.02 28.01 8.96
C GLY A 59 9.65 27.45 10.33
N ASP A 60 8.56 26.66 10.45
CA ASP A 60 8.26 25.97 11.70
C ASP A 60 9.39 24.98 12.06
N ILE A 61 9.72 24.90 13.34
CA ILE A 61 10.64 23.90 13.87
C ILE A 61 9.83 22.70 14.33
N VAL A 62 10.19 21.52 13.82
CA VAL A 62 9.51 20.26 14.07
C VAL A 62 10.49 19.18 14.52
N HIS A 63 9.94 18.18 15.17
CA HIS A 63 10.65 16.97 15.57
C HIS A 63 10.09 15.75 14.86
N MET A 64 10.99 14.82 14.54
CA MET A 64 10.62 13.46 14.16
C MET A 64 11.59 12.45 14.78
N ALA A 65 11.15 11.20 14.87
CA ALA A 65 12.05 10.12 15.23
C ALA A 65 12.93 9.74 14.03
N ILE A 66 14.23 9.67 14.26
CA ILE A 66 15.22 9.11 13.33
C ILE A 66 15.61 7.74 13.89
N VAL A 67 15.65 6.72 13.04
CA VAL A 67 16.16 5.40 13.42
C VAL A 67 17.43 5.15 12.62
N GLU A 68 18.57 5.16 13.30
CA GLU A 68 19.88 4.92 12.72
C GLU A 68 20.56 3.80 13.50
N ARG A 69 21.01 2.75 12.79
CA ARG A 69 21.71 1.59 13.39
C ARG A 69 20.92 0.94 14.55
N GLY A 70 19.60 0.89 14.44
CA GLY A 70 18.71 0.34 15.46
C GLY A 70 18.44 1.24 16.66
N VAL A 71 19.10 2.40 16.76
CA VAL A 71 18.87 3.37 17.82
C VAL A 71 17.89 4.44 17.33
N ARG A 72 16.85 4.69 18.14
CA ARG A 72 15.87 5.74 17.87
C ARG A 72 16.28 7.03 18.57
N THR A 73 16.53 8.08 17.80
CA THR A 73 16.88 9.42 18.31
C THR A 73 15.83 10.44 17.88
N LYS A 74 15.79 11.57 18.59
CA LYS A 74 14.95 12.70 18.25
C LYS A 74 15.73 13.63 17.31
N GLY A 75 15.24 13.80 16.10
CA GLY A 75 15.75 14.80 15.16
C GLY A 75 14.97 16.11 15.28
N THR A 76 15.67 17.22 15.14
CA THR A 76 15.08 18.57 15.05
C THR A 76 15.30 19.08 13.64
N PHE A 77 14.24 19.62 13.04
CA PHE A 77 14.25 20.05 11.64
C PHE A 77 13.41 21.30 11.46
N THR A 78 13.72 22.05 10.41
CA THR A 78 12.93 23.20 9.97
C THR A 78 12.13 22.84 8.72
N VAL A 79 10.87 23.23 8.68
CA VAL A 79 10.00 23.02 7.51
C VAL A 79 10.42 23.97 6.38
N ALA A 80 10.85 23.42 5.26
CA ALA A 80 11.29 24.20 4.11
C ALA A 80 10.20 24.40 3.06
N ARG A 81 9.40 23.35 2.82
CA ARG A 81 8.29 23.35 1.86
C ARG A 81 7.16 22.46 2.37
N ALA A 82 5.94 22.75 1.95
CA ALA A 82 4.75 21.96 2.21
C ALA A 82 4.06 21.63 0.88
N ARG A 83 3.43 20.46 0.79
CA ARG A 83 2.58 20.08 -0.33
C ARG A 83 1.43 19.19 0.14
N TYR A 84 0.32 19.26 -0.57
CA TYR A 84 -0.80 18.33 -0.40
C TYR A 84 -0.64 17.15 -1.36
N ASN A 85 -0.80 15.93 -0.85
CA ASN A 85 -0.83 14.71 -1.64
C ASN A 85 -2.29 14.30 -1.88
N SER A 86 -2.80 14.52 -3.09
CA SER A 86 -4.20 14.25 -3.46
C SER A 86 -4.54 12.76 -3.51
N SER A 87 -3.59 11.88 -3.82
CA SER A 87 -3.83 10.43 -3.86
C SER A 87 -4.03 9.83 -2.47
N GLY A 88 -3.45 10.46 -1.44
CA GLY A 88 -3.51 9.98 -0.06
C GLY A 88 -4.33 10.86 0.89
N ASP A 89 -4.80 12.02 0.43
CA ASP A 89 -5.48 13.04 1.23
C ASP A 89 -4.71 13.42 2.51
N PHE A 90 -3.43 13.76 2.36
CA PHE A 90 -2.60 14.22 3.49
C PHE A 90 -1.55 15.24 3.06
N HIS A 91 -1.06 16.02 4.02
CA HIS A 91 0.07 16.94 3.82
C HIS A 91 1.42 16.27 4.03
N GLU A 92 2.36 16.65 3.18
CA GLU A 92 3.76 16.29 3.27
C GLU A 92 4.64 17.52 3.35
N TYR A 93 5.75 17.39 4.07
CA TYR A 93 6.67 18.47 4.34
C TYR A 93 8.07 18.07 3.97
N GLN A 94 8.77 18.98 3.30
CA GLN A 94 10.20 18.84 3.06
C GLN A 94 10.93 19.50 4.23
N LEU A 95 11.85 18.75 4.83
CA LEU A 95 12.58 19.17 6.02
C LEU A 95 14.02 19.57 5.66
N THR A 96 14.55 20.52 6.41
CA THR A 96 15.95 20.92 6.40
C THR A 96 16.53 20.80 7.80
N ASP A 97 17.75 20.32 7.92
CA ASP A 97 18.53 20.31 9.15
C ASP A 97 19.60 21.39 9.06
N ASP A 98 20.00 21.98 10.20
CA ASP A 98 21.09 22.94 10.28
C ASP A 98 22.41 22.34 9.76
N LYS A 99 22.56 21.01 9.88
CA LYS A 99 23.75 20.27 9.42
C LYS A 99 23.65 19.78 7.98
N LYS A 100 22.45 19.67 7.41
CA LYS A 100 22.22 19.14 6.06
C LYS A 100 21.16 19.96 5.34
N LYS A 101 21.57 20.67 4.29
CA LYS A 101 20.67 21.35 3.36
C LYS A 101 19.76 20.33 2.65
N GLY A 102 18.54 20.20 3.17
CA GLY A 102 17.41 19.52 2.54
C GLY A 102 17.59 18.02 2.46
N THR A 103 16.82 17.27 3.24
CA THR A 103 16.82 15.79 3.09
C THR A 103 16.24 15.35 1.75
N GLY A 104 15.67 16.24 0.92
CA GLY A 104 15.08 15.92 -0.40
C GLY A 104 13.79 15.10 -0.30
N VAL A 105 13.66 14.31 0.77
CA VAL A 105 12.56 13.44 1.11
C VAL A 105 11.38 14.25 1.67
N TRP A 106 10.18 13.86 1.25
CA TRP A 106 8.92 14.36 1.75
C TRP A 106 8.45 13.51 2.93
N VAL A 107 8.17 14.15 4.06
CA VAL A 107 7.75 13.48 5.29
C VAL A 107 6.28 13.81 5.56
N ARG A 108 5.47 12.79 5.86
CA ARG A 108 4.04 12.97 6.15
C ARG A 108 3.83 13.72 7.45
N GLU A 109 2.78 14.54 7.48
CA GLU A 109 2.38 15.34 8.66
C GLU A 109 2.37 14.54 9.97
N LYS A 110 1.80 13.33 9.95
CA LYS A 110 1.65 12.47 11.13
C LYS A 110 2.98 12.07 11.81
N ALA A 111 4.08 12.09 11.06
CA ALA A 111 5.40 11.75 11.57
C ALA A 111 6.09 12.92 12.29
N LEU A 112 5.55 14.13 12.16
CA LEU A 112 6.10 15.36 12.70
C LEU A 112 5.41 15.73 14.01
N LYS A 113 6.15 16.44 14.86
CA LYS A 113 5.66 17.08 16.09
C LYS A 113 6.15 18.51 16.11
N LEU A 114 5.26 19.47 16.38
CA LEU A 114 5.65 20.87 16.46
C LEU A 114 6.57 21.09 17.66
N GLN A 115 7.65 21.81 17.45
CA GLN A 115 8.48 22.34 18.54
C GLN A 115 8.22 23.84 18.71
N GLU A 116 8.39 24.61 17.64
CA GLU A 116 8.30 26.06 17.64
C GLU A 116 7.64 26.53 16.35
N LYS A 117 6.79 27.56 16.45
CA LYS A 117 6.21 28.22 15.28
C LYS A 117 7.18 29.24 14.72
N ALA A 118 7.20 29.36 13.39
CA ALA A 118 7.92 30.45 12.74
C ALA A 118 7.46 31.79 13.33
N LYS A 119 8.43 32.65 13.71
CA LYS A 119 8.12 34.05 14.05
C LYS A 119 7.72 34.76 12.76
N ARG A 120 6.49 35.26 12.74
CA ARG A 120 5.95 36.08 11.64
C ARG A 120 6.46 37.51 11.71
#